data_AF-J4WJQ6-F1
#
_entry.id   AF-J4WJQ6-F1
#
_cell.length_a   1.000
_cell.length_b   1.000
_cell.length_c   1.000
_cell.angle_alpha   90.00
_cell.angle_beta   90.00
_cell.angle_gamma   90.00
#
_symmetry.space_group_name_H-M   'P 1'
#
loop_
_entity.id
_entity.type
_entity.pdbx_description
1 polymer ?
#
loop_
_entity_poly.entity_id
_entity_poly.type
_entity_poly.pdbx_seq_one_letter_code
_entity_poly.pdbx_strand_id
1 'polypeptide(L)' 'MFEKEVDYRLAKWVILNMEKDGVLTSDELRLAWMNIATHYEPLFLEVENMDGMIGDGVIVDDQ' A
#
# COMPACT_ATOMS: atom_id res chain seq x y z
N MET A 1 15.69 -8.81 -5.24
CA MET A 1 14.43 -8.75 -6.03
C MET A 1 13.25 -8.30 -5.19
N PHE A 2 13.12 -8.76 -3.93
CA PHE A 2 12.04 -8.34 -3.02
C PHE A 2 12.34 -7.10 -2.16
N GLU A 3 13.54 -6.52 -2.20
CA GLU A 3 13.89 -5.38 -1.32
C GLU A 3 12.95 -4.19 -1.54
N LYS A 4 12.71 -3.80 -2.79
CA LYS A 4 11.73 -2.76 -3.13
C LYS A 4 10.30 -3.08 -2.67
N GLU A 5 9.94 -4.36 -2.67
CA GLU A 5 8.63 -4.84 -2.22
C GLU A 5 8.49 -4.73 -0.69
N VAL A 6 9.54 -5.08 0.05
CA VAL A 6 9.59 -4.94 1.51
C VAL A 6 9.52 -3.46 1.90
N ASP A 7 10.32 -2.61 1.25
CA ASP A 7 10.33 -1.17 1.50
C ASP A 7 8.98 -0.52 1.16
N TYR A 8 8.38 -0.92 0.04
CA TYR A 8 7.03 -0.49 -0.34
C TYR A 8 5.99 -0.86 0.73
N ARG A 9 5.99 -2.11 1.21
CA ARG A 9 5.05 -2.57 2.24
C ARG A 9 5.25 -1.85 3.57
N LEU A 10 6.50 -1.60 3.96
CA LEU A 10 6.81 -0.81 5.15
C LEU A 10 6.32 0.63 5.01
N ALA A 11 6.59 1.29 3.87
CA ALA A 11 6.10 2.64 3.60
C ALA A 11 4.57 2.72 3.63
N LYS A 12 3.90 1.73 3.02
CA LYS A 12 2.45 1.58 3.05
C LYS A 12 1.90 1.43 4.47
N TRP A 13 2.56 0.62 5.29
CA TRP A 13 2.16 0.42 6.69
C TRP A 13 2.28 1.71 7.51
N VAL A 14 3.32 2.52 7.28
CA VAL A 14 3.49 3.81 7.96
C VAL A 14 2.36 4.77 7.59
N ILE A 15 2.04 4.96 6.31
CA ILE A 15 1.00 5.92 5.90
C ILE A 15 -0.40 5.53 6.40
N LEU A 16 -0.70 4.23 6.52
CA LEU A 16 -1.95 3.76 7.11
C LEU A 16 -2.07 4.11 8.59
N ASN A 17 -0.99 3.96 9.35
CA ASN A 17 -0.99 4.38 10.75
C ASN A 17 -1.12 5.90 10.88
N MET A 18 -0.50 6.67 9.97
CA MET A 18 -0.67 8.12 9.94
C MET A 18 -2.11 8.55 9.68
N GLU A 19 -2.85 7.85 8.80
CA GLU A 19 -4.29 8.11 8.63
C GLU A 19 -5.08 7.76 9.89
N LYS A 20 -4.83 6.58 10.47
CA LYS A 20 -5.49 6.12 11.70
C LYS A 20 -5.27 7.08 12.88
N ASP A 21 -4.08 7.67 12.97
CA ASP A 21 -3.72 8.64 13.99
C ASP A 21 -4.20 10.07 13.67
N GLY A 22 -4.89 10.27 12.53
CA GLY A 22 -5.43 11.56 12.10
C GLY A 22 -4.39 12.55 11.59
N VAL A 23 -3.17 12.09 11.30
CA VAL A 23 -2.10 12.90 10.69
C VAL A 23 -2.36 13.11 9.20
N LEU A 24 -2.95 12.12 8.54
CA LEU A 24 -3.41 12.22 7.15
C LEU A 24 -4.93 12.03 7.10
N THR A 25 -5.57 12.76 6.19
CA THR A 25 -6.92 12.45 5.73
C THR A 25 -6.89 11.27 4.76
N SER A 26 -8.04 10.62 4.53
CA SER A 26 -8.13 9.51 3.56
C SER A 26 -7.78 9.93 2.12
N ASP A 27 -8.04 11.19 1.74
CA ASP A 27 -7.65 11.71 0.42
C ASP A 27 -6.13 11.89 0.32
N GLU A 28 -5.49 12.40 1.37
CA GLU A 28 -4.03 12.53 1.45
C GLU A 28 -3.35 11.16 1.50
N LEU A 29 -3.92 10.18 2.20
CA LEU A 29 -3.47 8.79 2.19
C LEU A 29 -3.45 8.23 0.76
N ARG A 30 -4.53 8.44 0.00
CA ARG A 30 -4.63 7.95 -1.39
C ARG A 30 -3.55 8.57 -2.28
N LEU A 31 -3.33 9.88 -2.16
CA LEU A 31 -2.25 10.59 -2.86
C LEU A 31 -0.85 10.09 -2.46
N ALA A 32 -0.60 9.94 -1.16
CA ALA A 32 0.66 9.43 -0.64
C ALA A 32 0.94 8.00 -1.14
N TRP A 33 -0.09 7.16 -1.15
CA TRP A 33 0.02 5.79 -1.65
C TRP A 33 0.38 5.74 -3.13
N MET A 34 -0.28 6.52 -4.00
CA MET A 34 0.07 6.62 -5.42
C MET A 34 1.54 7.04 -5.64
N ASN A 35 2.03 8.01 -4.86
CA ASN A 35 3.41 8.47 -4.92
C ASN A 35 4.40 7.39 -4.48
N ILE A 36 4.09 6.66 -3.40
CA ILE A 36 4.91 5.57 -2.88
C ILE A 36 4.95 4.40 -3.86
N ALA A 37 3.82 4.01 -4.45
CA ALA A 37 3.76 2.96 -5.47
C ALA A 37 4.61 3.32 -6.69
N THR A 38 4.53 4.57 -7.15
CA THR A 38 5.36 5.06 -8.27
C THR A 38 6.84 5.07 -7.92
N HIS A 39 7.20 5.40 -6.68
CA HIS A 39 8.59 5.46 -6.24
C HIS A 39 9.25 4.08 -6.14
N TYR A 40 8.56 3.11 -5.55
CA TYR A 40 9.11 1.79 -5.30
C TYR A 40 8.91 0.81 -6.45
N GLU A 41 7.98 1.06 -7.38
CA GLU A 41 7.64 0.16 -8.49
C GLU A 41 7.49 -1.31 -8.02
N PRO A 42 6.61 -1.58 -7.04
CA PRO A 42 6.50 -2.90 -6.42
C PRO A 42 5.96 -3.94 -7.41
N LEU A 43 6.40 -5.18 -7.26
CA LEU A 43 6.09 -6.27 -8.20
C LEU A 43 4.63 -6.70 -8.13
N PHE A 44 3.95 -6.46 -7.00
CA PHE A 44 2.60 -6.95 -6.73
C PHE A 44 1.56 -5.82 -6.63
N LEU A 45 1.81 -4.67 -7.25
CA LEU A 45 0.90 -3.52 -7.21
C LEU A 45 -0.52 -3.86 -7.69
N GLU A 46 -0.63 -4.61 -8.79
CA GLU A 46 -1.92 -4.98 -9.41
C GLU A 46 -2.75 -5.95 -8.56
N VAL A 47 -2.15 -6.56 -7.54
CA VAL A 47 -2.82 -7.48 -6.60
C VAL A 47 -3.46 -6.71 -5.44
N GLU A 48 -3.16 -5.41 -5.31
CA GLU A 48 -3.74 -4.57 -4.26
C GLU A 48 -5.03 -3.91 -4.75
N ASN A 49 -6.16 -4.18 -4.07
CA ASN A 49 -7.44 -3.55 -4.39
C ASN A 49 -7.35 -2.03 -4.23
N MET A 50 -7.36 -1.29 -5.35
CA MET A 50 -7.36 0.17 -5.36
C MET A 50 -8.68 0.80 -4.88
N ASP A 51 -9.72 -0.02 -4.66
CA ASP A 51 -11.05 0.39 -4.15
C ASP A 51 -11.11 0.59 -2.62
N GLY A 52 -9.97 0.89 -1.99
CA GLY A 52 -9.92 1.37 -0.61
C GLY A 52 -9.84 0.29 0.48
N MET A 53 -9.75 -0.99 0.12
CA MET A 53 -9.44 -2.07 1.07
C MET A 53 -7.92 -2.33 1.07
N ILE A 54 -7.19 -1.43 1.70
CA ILE A 54 -5.76 -1.62 1.94
C ILE A 54 -5.58 -2.61 3.09
N GLY A 55 -5.17 -3.84 2.81
CA GLY A 55 -4.77 -4.78 3.87
C GLY A 55 -5.15 -6.23 3.65
N ASP A 56 -6.04 -6.53 2.70
CA ASP A 56 -6.29 -7.91 2.31
C ASP A 56 -5.12 -8.37 1.44
N GLY A 57 -4.11 -8.94 2.09
CA GLY A 57 -3.11 -9.73 1.40
C GLY A 57 -3.75 -10.71 0.43
N VAL A 58 -2.97 -11.14 -0.56
CA VAL A 58 -3.38 -12.10 -1.60
C VAL A 58 -4.25 -13.20 -1.00
N ILE A 59 -5.55 -13.24 -1.34
CA ILE A 59 -6.33 -14.47 -1.19
C ILE A 59 -5.92 -15.33 -2.37
N VAL A 60 -4.94 -16.21 -2.13
CA VAL A 60 -4.64 -17.30 -3.06
C VAL A 60 -5.78 -18.29 -2.89
N ASP A 61 -6.69 -18.31 -3.86
CA ASP A 61 -7.68 -19.39 -3.95
C ASP A 61 -6.89 -20.63 -4.40
N ASP A 62 -6.70 -21.60 -3.50
CA ASP A 62 -6.09 -22.89 -3.81
C ASP A 62 -7.07 -23.67 -4.72
N GLN A 63 -6.93 -23.52 -6.04
CA GLN A 63 -7.50 -24.43 -7.04
C GLN A 63 -6.44 -24.95 -8.01
#